data_AF-A0A521GKU4-F1
#
_entry.id   AF-A0A521GKU4-F1
#
_cell.length_a   1.000
_cell.length_b   1.000
_cell.length_c   1.000
_cell.angle_alpha   90.00
_cell.angle_beta   90.00
_cell.angle_gamma   90.00
#
_symmetry.space_group_name_H-M   'P 1'
#
loop_
_entity.id
_entity.type
_entity.pdbx_description
1 polymer ?
#
loop_
_entity_poly.entity_id
_entity_poly.type
_entity_poly.pdbx_seq_one_letter_code
_entity_poly.pdbx_strand_id
1 'polypeptide(L)'
;MAECINCTIRDSYLHSPLEDLDGKHHNSTVRAGGNSIIEHNTLHCAVQSYDATDGSGESSGCSGNQTGYSHDATVMYNSTLRRNLYMGTTGGYCAWGGSTGGAGASQVRDIKFIENVFQRGTTRAYNWNPAAYICGIYGSVANLALDLPGNEFTGNIWDNGKPLQNVQNTWADYCGGAPSNCTW
;
A
#
# COMPACT_ATOMS: atom_id res chain seq x y z
N MET A 1 7.23 -9.62 -9.20
CA MET A 1 7.01 -9.19 -7.81
C MET A 1 8.04 -9.88 -6.93
N ALA A 2 8.58 -9.20 -5.93
CA ALA A 2 9.40 -9.85 -4.89
C ALA A 2 8.48 -10.31 -3.74
N GLU A 3 8.57 -11.57 -3.34
CA GLU A 3 7.90 -12.08 -2.15
C GLU A 3 8.88 -12.08 -0.96
N CYS A 4 8.43 -11.59 0.20
CA CYS A 4 9.27 -11.41 1.36
C CYS A 4 8.60 -11.99 2.61
N ILE A 5 9.03 -13.19 3.01
CA ILE A 5 8.64 -13.87 4.25
C ILE A 5 9.93 -14.29 4.97
N ASN A 6 10.04 -14.00 6.26
CA ASN A 6 11.27 -14.25 7.05
C ASN A 6 12.54 -13.74 6.33
N CYS A 7 12.50 -12.46 5.97
CA CYS A 7 13.37 -11.86 4.97
C CYS A 7 13.74 -10.43 5.38
N THR A 8 14.77 -9.89 4.73
CA THR A 8 15.07 -8.47 4.76
C THR A 8 15.30 -7.98 3.34
N ILE A 9 14.53 -6.99 2.91
CA ILE A 9 14.79 -6.20 1.70
C ILE A 9 15.20 -4.81 2.17
N ARG A 10 16.41 -4.38 1.80
CA ARG A 10 16.93 -3.08 2.22
C ARG A 10 17.78 -2.39 1.15
N ASP A 11 17.86 -1.08 1.26
CA ASP A 11 18.76 -0.23 0.47
C ASP A 11 18.62 -0.46 -1.06
N SER A 12 17.39 -0.70 -1.51
CA SER A 12 17.10 -1.16 -2.87
C SER A 12 16.05 -0.30 -3.57
N TYR A 13 16.08 -0.29 -4.91
CA TYR A 13 15.00 0.23 -5.73
C TYR A 13 14.25 -0.93 -6.39
N LEU A 14 13.02 -1.18 -5.94
CA LEU A 14 12.16 -2.22 -6.49
C LEU A 14 11.06 -1.57 -7.31
N HIS A 15 10.99 -1.90 -8.59
CA HIS A 15 10.04 -1.27 -9.50
C HIS A 15 9.45 -2.25 -10.51
N SER A 16 8.23 -1.92 -10.96
CA SER A 16 7.53 -2.50 -12.12
C SER A 16 7.70 -4.02 -12.27
N PRO A 17 6.95 -4.83 -11.50
CA PRO A 17 6.86 -6.26 -11.78
C PRO A 17 6.34 -6.51 -13.20
N LEU A 18 6.48 -7.75 -13.70
CA LEU A 18 5.93 -8.13 -15.00
C LEU A 18 4.43 -7.81 -15.06
N GLU A 19 4.00 -7.24 -16.17
CA GLU A 19 2.60 -6.94 -16.42
C GLU A 19 1.82 -8.23 -16.63
N ASP A 20 0.54 -8.20 -16.24
CA ASP A 20 -0.36 -9.31 -16.48
C ASP A 20 -1.34 -8.97 -17.59
N LEU A 21 -0.99 -9.40 -18.79
CA LEU A 21 -1.68 -9.06 -20.04
C LEU A 21 -3.04 -9.76 -20.19
N ASP A 22 -3.31 -10.81 -19.41
CA ASP A 22 -4.61 -11.50 -19.46
C ASP A 22 -5.68 -10.83 -18.55
N GLY A 23 -5.25 -9.84 -17.76
CA GLY A 23 -6.10 -8.99 -16.94
C GLY A 23 -6.52 -9.60 -15.61
N LYS A 24 -5.88 -10.68 -15.13
CA LYS A 24 -6.39 -11.44 -13.97
C LYS A 24 -5.75 -11.11 -12.63
N HIS A 25 -4.52 -10.62 -12.63
CA HIS A 25 -3.70 -10.57 -11.44
C HIS A 25 -3.27 -9.16 -11.08
N HIS A 26 -3.51 -8.87 -9.81
CA HIS A 26 -3.07 -7.67 -9.14
C HIS A 26 -1.58 -7.71 -8.81
N ASN A 27 -0.89 -6.63 -9.14
CA ASN A 27 0.56 -6.50 -9.05
C ASN A 27 1.01 -5.60 -7.89
N SER A 28 2.21 -5.93 -7.40
CA SER A 28 2.99 -5.08 -6.50
C SER A 28 4.48 -5.31 -6.70
N THR A 29 5.31 -4.35 -6.27
CA THR A 29 6.76 -4.57 -6.30
C THR A 29 7.17 -5.56 -5.22
N VAL A 30 6.53 -5.47 -4.04
CA VAL A 30 6.76 -6.38 -2.90
C VAL A 30 5.44 -6.96 -2.39
N ARG A 31 5.42 -8.27 -2.14
CA ARG A 31 4.45 -8.95 -1.30
C ARG A 31 5.10 -9.27 0.04
N ALA A 32 4.68 -8.57 1.08
CA ALA A 32 5.17 -8.75 2.43
C ALA A 32 4.35 -9.82 3.16
N GLY A 33 5.03 -10.72 3.86
CA GLY A 33 4.43 -11.67 4.80
C GLY A 33 5.06 -11.60 6.17
N GLY A 34 4.89 -12.64 6.97
CA GLY A 34 5.37 -12.69 8.35
C GLY A 34 6.89 -12.55 8.50
N ASN A 35 7.32 -11.86 9.56
CA ASN A 35 8.71 -11.61 9.90
C ASN A 35 9.50 -10.91 8.78
N SER A 36 8.85 -10.04 8.01
CA SER A 36 9.51 -9.28 6.95
C SER A 36 10.07 -7.96 7.48
N ILE A 37 11.31 -7.64 7.11
CA ILE A 37 11.88 -6.30 7.27
C ILE A 37 12.03 -5.67 5.89
N ILE A 38 11.29 -4.60 5.64
CA ILE A 38 11.35 -3.83 4.39
C ILE A 38 11.82 -2.44 4.79
N GLU A 39 13.09 -2.15 4.54
CA GLU A 39 13.75 -0.96 5.09
C GLU A 39 14.48 -0.14 4.04
N HIS A 40 14.28 1.19 4.05
CA HIS A 40 15.11 2.11 3.27
C HIS A 40 15.17 1.76 1.78
N ASN A 41 14.03 1.36 1.22
CA ASN A 41 13.88 1.07 -0.19
C ASN A 41 13.10 2.17 -0.89
N THR A 42 13.32 2.32 -2.20
CA THR A 42 12.36 2.97 -3.09
C THR A 42 11.47 1.89 -3.69
N LEU A 43 10.16 2.02 -3.54
CA LEU A 43 9.18 1.04 -4.02
C LEU A 43 8.24 1.71 -5.02
N HIS A 44 8.16 1.17 -6.25
CA HIS A 44 7.38 1.78 -7.32
C HIS A 44 6.68 0.76 -8.24
N CYS A 45 5.39 0.54 -8.03
CA CYS A 45 4.57 -0.20 -8.96
C CYS A 45 3.99 0.77 -9.99
N ALA A 46 4.43 0.65 -11.24
CA ALA A 46 3.94 1.42 -12.38
C ALA A 46 3.42 0.54 -13.52
N VAL A 47 2.94 -0.66 -13.18
CA VAL A 47 2.34 -1.59 -14.15
C VAL A 47 1.06 -1.00 -14.72
N GLN A 48 0.89 -1.14 -16.03
CA GLN A 48 -0.34 -0.76 -16.72
C GLN A 48 -1.50 -1.69 -16.34
N SER A 49 -2.70 -1.14 -16.27
CA SER A 49 -3.92 -1.93 -16.10
C SER A 49 -4.44 -2.51 -17.41
N TYR A 50 -4.88 -3.76 -17.35
CA TYR A 50 -5.54 -4.46 -18.45
C TYR A 50 -6.87 -5.03 -17.97
N ASP A 51 -7.92 -4.87 -18.77
CA ASP A 51 -9.24 -5.43 -18.45
C ASP A 51 -9.20 -6.96 -18.47
N ALA A 52 -9.91 -7.60 -17.54
CA ALA A 52 -10.08 -9.05 -17.54
C ALA A 52 -10.64 -9.55 -18.88
N THR A 53 -9.98 -10.57 -19.42
CA THR A 53 -10.41 -11.26 -20.64
C THR A 53 -11.41 -12.38 -20.38
N ASP A 54 -11.65 -12.74 -19.11
CA ASP A 54 -12.49 -13.86 -18.69
C ASP A 54 -13.90 -13.46 -18.24
N GLY A 55 -14.23 -12.16 -18.30
CA GLY A 55 -15.54 -11.63 -17.90
C GLY A 55 -15.74 -11.51 -16.39
N SER A 56 -14.70 -11.71 -15.57
CA SER A 56 -14.74 -11.47 -14.12
C SER A 56 -15.02 -10.00 -13.77
N GLY A 57 -14.63 -9.07 -14.66
CA GLY A 57 -14.83 -7.64 -14.50
C GLY A 57 -13.79 -6.95 -13.60
N GLU A 58 -12.80 -7.69 -13.09
CA GLU A 58 -11.64 -7.14 -12.38
C GLU A 58 -10.51 -6.88 -13.39
N SER A 59 -9.81 -5.74 -13.30
CA SER A 59 -8.66 -5.46 -14.17
C SER A 59 -7.34 -5.77 -13.46
N SER A 60 -6.33 -6.20 -14.22
CA SER A 60 -4.97 -6.27 -13.70
C SER A 60 -4.41 -4.87 -13.47
N GLY A 61 -3.24 -4.82 -12.84
CA GLY A 61 -2.51 -3.57 -12.61
C GLY A 61 -1.99 -3.48 -11.19
N CYS A 62 -1.47 -2.30 -10.83
CA CYS A 62 -0.94 -2.11 -9.48
C CYS A 62 -2.04 -2.03 -8.44
N SER A 63 -2.05 -2.98 -7.50
CA SER A 63 -2.76 -2.79 -6.24
C SER A 63 -1.94 -1.97 -5.24
N GLY A 64 -0.63 -1.95 -5.39
CA GLY A 64 0.24 -1.03 -4.67
C GLY A 64 1.72 -1.31 -4.82
N ASN A 65 2.55 -0.47 -4.21
CA ASN A 65 4.00 -0.72 -4.18
C ASN A 65 4.30 -1.94 -3.30
N GLN A 66 3.79 -1.95 -2.08
CA GLN A 66 3.84 -3.10 -1.19
C GLN A 66 2.44 -3.59 -0.88
N THR A 67 2.23 -4.89 -1.00
CA THR A 67 0.98 -5.55 -0.62
C THR A 67 1.22 -6.54 0.50
N GLY A 68 0.18 -6.78 1.27
CA GLY A 68 0.08 -7.83 2.27
C GLY A 68 -1.38 -8.10 2.48
N TYR A 69 -1.84 -9.30 2.13
CA TYR A 69 -3.24 -9.70 2.24
C TYR A 69 -3.35 -10.87 3.21
N SER A 70 -4.29 -10.79 4.15
CA SER A 70 -4.52 -11.84 5.13
C SER A 70 -5.18 -13.09 4.55
N HIS A 71 -5.77 -13.00 3.36
CA HIS A 71 -6.35 -14.16 2.69
C HIS A 71 -5.37 -14.89 1.76
N ASP A 72 -4.16 -14.34 1.58
CA ASP A 72 -3.10 -15.00 0.84
C ASP A 72 -2.33 -15.97 1.75
N ALA A 73 -1.56 -16.88 1.14
CA ALA A 73 -0.64 -17.77 1.86
C ALA A 73 0.52 -17.02 2.58
N THR A 74 0.57 -15.69 2.47
CA THR A 74 1.67 -14.82 2.90
C THR A 74 1.20 -13.81 3.95
N VAL A 75 0.48 -14.27 4.97
CA VAL A 75 -0.06 -13.39 6.03
C VAL A 75 1.05 -12.61 6.74
N MET A 76 0.84 -11.31 6.91
CA MET A 76 1.78 -10.44 7.63
C MET A 76 1.59 -10.55 9.15
N TYR A 77 2.70 -10.71 9.85
CA TYR A 77 2.79 -10.57 11.30
C TYR A 77 4.24 -10.29 11.70
N ASN A 78 4.48 -9.53 12.76
CA ASN A 78 5.83 -9.18 13.23
C ASN A 78 6.72 -8.61 12.10
N SER A 79 6.15 -7.68 11.34
CA SER A 79 6.76 -7.15 10.11
C SER A 79 6.99 -5.66 10.24
N THR A 80 8.17 -5.19 9.85
CA THR A 80 8.56 -3.79 9.94
C THR A 80 8.82 -3.22 8.55
N LEU A 81 8.09 -2.16 8.22
CA LEU A 81 8.21 -1.37 7.01
C LEU A 81 8.67 0.02 7.43
N ARG A 82 9.97 0.30 7.27
CA ARG A 82 10.56 1.53 7.81
C ARG A 82 11.41 2.31 6.82
N ARG A 83 11.28 3.64 6.84
CA ARG A 83 12.10 4.57 6.05
C ARG A 83 12.10 4.29 4.55
N ASN A 84 11.06 3.64 4.03
CA ASN A 84 10.93 3.43 2.59
C ASN A 84 10.34 4.68 1.92
N LEU A 85 10.73 4.91 0.68
CA LEU A 85 10.03 5.79 -0.24
C LEU A 85 9.00 4.97 -1.03
N TYR A 86 7.73 5.23 -0.79
CA TYR A 86 6.61 4.75 -1.59
C TYR A 86 6.36 5.75 -2.72
N MET A 87 6.75 5.40 -3.94
CA MET A 87 6.51 6.26 -5.10
C MET A 87 5.03 6.26 -5.47
N GLY A 88 4.56 7.32 -6.15
CA GLY A 88 3.19 7.34 -6.66
C GLY A 88 2.95 6.15 -7.60
N THR A 89 1.85 5.42 -7.40
CA THR A 89 1.52 4.20 -8.16
C THR A 89 0.37 4.45 -9.14
N THR A 90 0.25 3.60 -10.16
CA THR A 90 -0.75 3.71 -11.24
C THR A 90 -2.15 3.22 -10.82
N GLY A 91 -2.28 2.53 -9.69
CA GLY A 91 -3.56 1.96 -9.23
C GLY A 91 -3.60 1.81 -7.71
N GLY A 92 -4.66 1.17 -7.20
CA GLY A 92 -4.70 0.71 -5.81
C GLY A 92 -4.38 1.76 -4.72
N TYR A 93 -3.69 1.29 -3.69
CA TYR A 93 -3.08 2.08 -2.61
C TYR A 93 -1.56 2.02 -2.75
N CYS A 94 -0.79 2.86 -2.06
CA CYS A 94 0.67 2.67 -2.05
C CYS A 94 1.12 1.47 -1.21
N ALA A 95 0.41 1.16 -0.15
CA ALA A 95 0.70 0.02 0.72
C ALA A 95 -0.57 -0.67 1.24
N TRP A 96 -0.45 -1.95 1.56
CA TRP A 96 -1.48 -2.70 2.29
C TRP A 96 -0.89 -3.29 3.57
N GLY A 97 -1.57 -3.04 4.68
CA GLY A 97 -1.14 -3.41 6.03
C GLY A 97 -1.58 -4.79 6.52
N GLY A 98 -2.03 -5.69 5.64
CA GLY A 98 -2.32 -7.08 6.00
C GLY A 98 -3.75 -7.39 6.40
N SER A 99 -4.52 -6.46 6.98
CA SER A 99 -5.84 -6.72 7.58
C SER A 99 -7.00 -6.74 6.56
N THR A 100 -6.86 -7.50 5.47
CA THR A 100 -7.82 -7.52 4.35
C THR A 100 -9.01 -8.47 4.54
N GLY A 101 -9.09 -9.15 5.69
CA GLY A 101 -10.14 -10.13 6.00
C GLY A 101 -9.82 -11.56 5.54
N GLY A 102 -10.78 -12.48 5.69
CA GLY A 102 -10.62 -13.88 5.29
C GLY A 102 -9.81 -14.74 6.27
N ALA A 103 -9.30 -15.88 5.77
CA ALA A 103 -8.81 -16.99 6.57
C ALA A 103 -7.63 -16.65 7.51
N GLY A 104 -6.79 -15.68 7.17
CA GLY A 104 -5.65 -15.26 8.00
C GLY A 104 -5.86 -13.96 8.77
N ALA A 105 -7.06 -13.37 8.77
CA ALA A 105 -7.29 -12.05 9.38
C ALA A 105 -6.94 -12.00 10.87
N SER A 106 -7.22 -13.08 11.61
CA SER A 106 -6.93 -13.18 13.04
C SER A 106 -5.43 -13.33 13.38
N GLN A 107 -4.59 -13.56 12.38
CA GLN A 107 -3.14 -13.73 12.55
C GLN A 107 -2.38 -12.42 12.35
N VAL A 108 -3.03 -11.39 11.80
CA VAL A 108 -2.43 -10.09 11.51
C VAL A 108 -2.16 -9.33 12.81
N ARG A 109 -0.89 -9.03 13.10
CA ARG A 109 -0.44 -8.29 14.28
C ARG A 109 1.01 -7.84 14.16
N ASP A 110 1.43 -6.94 15.02
CA ASP A 110 2.83 -6.48 15.12
C ASP A 110 3.35 -5.92 13.77
N ILE A 111 2.51 -5.26 12.99
CA ILE A 111 2.85 -4.65 11.70
C ILE A 111 3.14 -3.17 11.90
N LYS A 112 4.35 -2.75 11.52
CA LYS A 112 4.84 -1.41 11.80
C LYS A 112 5.20 -0.67 10.55
N PHE A 113 4.55 0.46 10.31
CA PHE A 113 4.92 1.44 9.29
C PHE A 113 5.56 2.65 10.00
N ILE A 114 6.87 2.78 9.86
CA ILE A 114 7.66 3.75 10.63
C ILE A 114 8.45 4.66 9.68
N GLU A 115 8.28 5.98 9.80
CA GLU A 115 9.15 6.97 9.13
C GLU A 115 9.22 6.83 7.60
N ASN A 116 8.18 6.27 6.95
CA ASN A 116 8.16 6.15 5.50
C ASN A 116 7.74 7.47 4.84
N VAL A 117 8.21 7.67 3.61
CA VAL A 117 7.84 8.80 2.76
C VAL A 117 6.89 8.31 1.68
N PHE A 118 5.76 8.99 1.52
CA PHE A 118 4.78 8.70 0.48
C PHE A 118 4.80 9.82 -0.55
N GLN A 119 5.18 9.48 -1.78
CA GLN A 119 5.13 10.39 -2.91
C GLN A 119 3.71 10.49 -3.44
N ARG A 120 3.26 11.69 -3.76
CA ARG A 120 1.99 11.87 -4.46
C ARG A 120 2.18 11.53 -5.94
N GLY A 121 1.29 10.71 -6.49
CA GLY A 121 1.30 10.36 -7.90
C GLY A 121 0.82 11.48 -8.80
N THR A 122 0.80 11.22 -10.11
CA THR A 122 0.20 12.11 -11.12
C THR A 122 -1.25 11.74 -11.43
N THR A 123 -1.77 10.69 -10.81
CA THR A 123 -3.16 10.27 -10.93
C THR A 123 -4.01 10.95 -9.87
N ARG A 124 -5.15 11.51 -10.27
CA ARG A 124 -6.12 12.11 -9.34
C ARG A 124 -6.74 11.03 -8.46
N ALA A 125 -7.00 11.36 -7.20
CA ALA A 125 -7.78 10.49 -6.32
C ALA A 125 -9.14 10.19 -6.96
N TYR A 126 -9.56 8.93 -6.94
CA TYR A 126 -10.87 8.53 -7.46
C TYR A 126 -11.98 9.03 -6.52
N ASN A 127 -13.10 9.57 -7.00
CA ASN A 127 -14.34 9.91 -6.26
C ASN A 127 -14.36 10.73 -4.92
N TRP A 128 -13.28 10.89 -4.14
CA TRP A 128 -13.37 11.50 -2.79
C TRP A 128 -12.70 12.87 -2.69
N ASN A 129 -11.70 13.13 -3.54
CA ASN A 129 -11.17 14.47 -3.78
C ASN A 129 -10.52 14.53 -5.17
N PRO A 130 -11.31 14.75 -6.23
CA PRO A 130 -10.78 14.76 -7.60
C PRO A 130 -9.74 15.86 -7.84
N ALA A 131 -9.58 16.83 -6.94
CA ALA A 131 -8.56 17.86 -6.99
C ALA A 131 -7.22 17.44 -6.36
N ALA A 132 -7.17 16.36 -5.58
CA ALA A 132 -5.96 15.90 -4.92
C ALA A 132 -5.21 14.84 -5.72
N TYR A 133 -3.89 14.97 -5.70
CA TYR A 133 -2.94 13.92 -6.08
C TYR A 133 -2.52 13.17 -4.83
N ILE A 134 -2.68 11.86 -4.83
CA ILE A 134 -2.38 10.97 -3.71
C ILE A 134 -1.45 9.84 -4.17
N CYS A 135 -0.89 9.08 -3.23
CA CYS A 135 0.14 8.09 -3.53
C CYS A 135 -0.37 6.94 -4.44
N GLY A 136 -1.43 6.24 -4.04
CA GLY A 136 -2.22 5.38 -4.94
C GLY A 136 -3.60 5.97 -5.17
N ILE A 137 -4.32 5.52 -6.21
CA ILE A 137 -5.60 6.12 -6.61
C ILE A 137 -6.68 6.08 -5.53
N TYR A 138 -6.55 5.17 -4.53
CA TYR A 138 -7.43 5.03 -3.36
C TYR A 138 -6.83 5.56 -2.06
N GLY A 139 -5.50 5.76 -1.99
CA GLY A 139 -4.85 6.27 -0.79
C GLY A 139 -3.40 5.87 -0.60
N SER A 140 -2.85 6.20 0.57
CA SER A 140 -1.48 5.86 0.97
C SER A 140 -1.38 4.42 1.47
N VAL A 141 -2.05 4.08 2.57
CA VAL A 141 -2.00 2.76 3.21
C VAL A 141 -3.42 2.31 3.55
N ALA A 142 -3.78 1.11 3.10
CA ALA A 142 -5.05 0.46 3.44
C ALA A 142 -4.85 -0.71 4.40
N ASN A 143 -5.90 -1.05 5.16
CA ASN A 143 -6.00 -2.29 5.93
C ASN A 143 -4.84 -2.54 6.92
N LEU A 144 -4.37 -1.50 7.60
CA LEU A 144 -3.54 -1.60 8.81
C LEU A 144 -4.41 -1.28 10.02
N ALA A 145 -5.13 -2.28 10.53
CA ALA A 145 -6.01 -2.12 11.69
C ALA A 145 -5.18 -1.80 12.95
N LEU A 146 -5.19 -0.55 13.39
CA LEU A 146 -4.37 -0.05 14.52
C LEU A 146 -4.89 -0.52 15.89
N ASP A 147 -6.10 -1.06 15.94
CA ASP A 147 -6.69 -1.73 17.10
C ASP A 147 -6.23 -3.18 17.25
N LEU A 148 -5.58 -3.77 16.23
CA LEU A 148 -4.92 -5.06 16.36
C LEU A 148 -3.59 -4.93 17.13
N PRO A 149 -3.21 -5.96 17.91
CA PRO A 149 -2.03 -5.90 18.78
C PRO A 149 -0.75 -5.53 18.03
N GLY A 150 0.02 -4.58 18.57
CA GLY A 150 1.36 -4.24 18.11
C GLY A 150 1.45 -3.54 16.76
N ASN A 151 0.31 -3.31 16.08
CA ASN A 151 0.27 -2.55 14.86
C ASN A 151 0.59 -1.08 15.14
N GLU A 152 1.38 -0.48 14.26
CA GLU A 152 1.93 0.86 14.48
C GLU A 152 2.03 1.63 13.16
N PHE A 153 1.62 2.90 13.21
CA PHE A 153 1.82 3.84 12.12
C PHE A 153 2.34 5.16 12.68
N THR A 154 3.64 5.39 12.57
CA THR A 154 4.28 6.55 13.21
C THR A 154 5.34 7.19 12.33
N GLY A 155 5.49 8.50 12.43
CA GLY A 155 6.54 9.27 11.73
C GLY A 155 6.44 9.27 10.20
N ASN A 156 5.38 8.70 9.61
CA ASN A 156 5.21 8.68 8.16
C ASN A 156 4.83 10.07 7.64
N ILE A 157 5.39 10.44 6.48
CA ILE A 157 5.24 11.77 5.89
C ILE A 157 4.92 11.69 4.40
N TRP A 158 4.36 12.77 3.87
CA TRP A 158 4.31 13.04 2.44
C TRP A 158 5.67 13.52 1.92
N ASP A 159 5.88 13.41 0.61
CA ASP A 159 7.06 13.90 -0.11
C ASP A 159 7.38 15.40 0.08
N ASN A 160 6.41 16.23 0.49
CA ASN A 160 6.63 17.63 0.87
C ASN A 160 6.99 17.83 2.34
N GLY A 161 7.27 16.75 3.08
CA GLY A 161 7.63 16.78 4.49
C GLY A 161 6.45 16.98 5.45
N LYS A 162 5.21 17.06 4.96
CA LYS A 162 4.03 17.16 5.83
C LYS A 162 3.70 15.80 6.47
N PRO A 163 3.27 15.76 7.74
CA PRO A 163 2.84 14.52 8.37
C PRO A 163 1.71 13.83 7.60
N LEU A 164 1.80 12.51 7.47
CA LEU A 164 0.68 11.67 7.02
C LEU A 164 -0.12 11.27 8.25
N GLN A 165 -1.15 12.04 8.58
CA GLN A 165 -1.80 11.98 9.90
C GLN A 165 -2.68 10.75 10.14
N ASN A 166 -3.17 10.08 9.09
CA ASN A 166 -4.03 8.91 9.22
C ASN A 166 -3.55 7.77 8.32
N VAL A 167 -3.62 6.54 8.84
CA VAL A 167 -3.74 5.34 8.00
C VAL A 167 -5.10 5.44 7.30
N GLN A 168 -5.15 5.35 5.97
CA GLN A 168 -6.41 5.37 5.23
C GLN A 168 -7.01 3.97 5.23
N ASN A 169 -7.49 3.54 6.40
CA ASN A 169 -7.90 2.18 6.69
C ASN A 169 -9.19 1.76 6.00
N THR A 170 -9.97 2.69 5.48
CA THR A 170 -11.23 2.41 4.80
C THR A 170 -11.58 3.49 3.77
N TRP A 171 -12.62 3.23 2.98
CA TRP A 171 -13.37 4.23 2.22
C TRP A 171 -13.92 5.38 3.11
N ALA A 172 -13.84 5.26 4.45
CA ALA A 172 -14.41 6.18 5.44
C ALA A 172 -13.41 7.15 6.08
N ASP A 173 -12.11 7.13 5.74
CA ASP A 173 -11.15 8.19 6.09
C ASP A 173 -11.31 9.39 5.15
N TYR A 174 -12.54 9.87 5.15
CA TYR A 174 -13.19 10.83 4.30
C TYR A 174 -12.61 12.22 4.59
N CYS A 175 -11.81 12.77 3.66
CA CYS A 175 -11.61 14.22 3.58
C CYS A 175 -12.82 14.92 2.95
N GLY A 176 -14.01 14.34 3.02
CA GLY A 176 -15.21 14.97 2.49
C GLY A 176 -15.69 16.05 3.43
N GLY A 177 -15.50 17.28 2.96
CA GLY A 177 -15.69 18.49 3.75
C GLY A 177 -14.36 18.94 4.31
N ALA A 178 -13.55 19.58 3.46
CA ALA A 178 -12.26 20.16 3.79
C ALA A 178 -12.27 20.82 5.19
N PRO A 179 -11.63 20.21 6.20
CA PRO A 179 -11.28 20.94 7.40
C PRO A 179 -9.91 21.60 7.11
N SER A 180 -9.59 22.65 7.86
CA SER A 180 -8.35 23.42 7.74
C SER A 180 -7.06 22.60 7.93
N ASN A 181 -7.17 21.33 8.31
CA ASN A 181 -6.10 20.33 8.37
C ASN A 181 -5.84 19.62 7.01
N CYS A 182 -6.69 19.84 6.00
CA CYS A 182 -6.48 19.46 4.60
C CYS A 182 -6.01 20.64 3.74
N THR A 183 -5.25 21.58 4.31
CA THR A 183 -4.47 22.53 3.51
C THR A 183 -3.23 21.81 2.99
N TRP A 184 -3.31 21.36 1.73
CA TRP A 184 -2.34 20.56 0.99
C TRP A 184 -1.08 21.34 0.59
#